data_AF-A0A498QDH0-F1
#
_entry.id   AF-A0A498QDH0-F1
#
_cell.length_a   1.000
_cell.length_b   1.000
_cell.length_c   1.000
_cell.angle_alpha   90.00
_cell.angle_beta   90.00
_cell.angle_gamma   90.00
#
_symmetry.space_group_name_H-M   'P 1'
#
loop_
_entity.id
_entity.type
_entity.pdbx_description
1 polymer ?
#
loop_
_entity_poly.entity_id
_entity_poly.type
_entity_poly.pdbx_seq_one_letter_code
_entity_poly.pdbx_strand_id
1 'polypeptide(L)'
;MSYIPSGCPWINGYIESFNNRLRKECLNRNHWNTLREARVVIGDFKEEHNTRHRHSALGHRTPAEYAAVCRCTHTPVACEIN
;
A
#
# COMPACT_ATOMS: atom_id res chain seq x y z
N MET A 1 -10.08 -9.31 9.46
CA MET A 1 -10.54 -8.74 8.17
C MET A 1 -11.21 -7.42 8.48
N SER A 2 -10.55 -6.30 8.16
CA SER A 2 -11.15 -4.96 8.36
C SER A 2 -12.06 -4.67 7.16
N TYR A 3 -13.36 -4.55 7.41
CA TYR A 3 -14.36 -4.22 6.39
C TYR A 3 -14.35 -2.72 6.12
N ILE A 4 -14.30 -2.31 4.85
CA ILE A 4 -14.47 -0.90 4.47
C ILE A 4 -15.99 -0.64 4.42
N PRO A 5 -16.54 0.24 5.27
CA PRO A 5 -17.96 0.52 5.27
C PRO A 5 -18.40 1.11 3.92
N SER A 6 -19.56 0.66 3.45
CA SER A 6 -20.19 1.21 2.25
C SER A 6 -20.40 2.72 2.44
N GLY A 7 -20.02 3.52 1.44
CA GLY A 7 -20.14 4.98 1.49
C GLY A 7 -18.89 5.74 1.97
N CYS A 8 -17.81 5.06 2.38
CA CYS A 8 -16.54 5.73 2.75
C CYS A 8 -15.39 5.38 1.74
N PRO A 9 -15.50 5.77 0.43
CA PRO A 9 -14.52 5.42 -0.61
C PRO A 9 -13.12 6.02 -0.36
N TRP A 10 -13.03 7.10 0.39
CA TRP A 10 -11.76 7.74 0.76
C TRP A 10 -10.86 6.84 1.62
N ILE A 11 -11.43 5.82 2.29
CA ILE A 11 -10.66 4.83 3.05
C ILE A 11 -9.82 3.94 2.13
N ASN A 12 -10.18 3.81 0.84
CA ASN A 12 -9.46 2.98 -0.12
C ASN A 12 -8.28 3.70 -0.82
N GLY A 13 -8.12 5.01 -0.60
CA GLY A 13 -7.16 5.82 -1.37
C GLY A 13 -5.71 5.35 -1.26
N TYR A 14 -5.34 4.72 -0.14
CA TYR A 14 -4.00 4.13 0.02
C TYR A 14 -3.78 2.91 -0.89
N ILE A 15 -4.76 2.00 -0.96
CA ILE A 15 -4.69 0.82 -1.85
C ILE A 15 -4.73 1.26 -3.32
N GLU A 16 -5.51 2.28 -3.64
CA GLU A 16 -5.61 2.81 -5.02
C GLU A 16 -4.29 3.42 -5.46
N SER A 17 -3.63 4.19 -4.59
CA SER A 17 -2.30 4.75 -4.84
C SER A 17 -1.25 3.65 -5.04
N PHE A 18 -1.27 2.63 -4.19
CA PHE A 18 -0.39 1.47 -4.32
C PHE A 18 -0.62 0.74 -5.66
N ASN A 19 -1.86 0.42 -5.99
CA ASN A 19 -2.21 -0.33 -7.21
C ASN A 19 -1.84 0.45 -8.49
N ASN A 20 -2.07 1.76 -8.51
CA ASN A 20 -1.68 2.60 -9.64
C ASN A 20 -0.16 2.58 -9.86
N ARG A 21 0.61 2.66 -8.76
CA ARG A 21 2.08 2.64 -8.83
C ARG A 21 2.64 1.27 -9.19
N LEU A 22 2.10 0.21 -8.60
CA LEU A 22 2.43 -1.17 -8.98
C LEU A 22 2.23 -1.38 -10.48
N ARG A 23 1.12 -0.88 -11.03
CA ARG A 23 0.85 -0.97 -12.47
C ARG A 23 1.88 -0.17 -13.29
N LYS A 24 2.13 1.09 -12.95
CA LYS A 24 3.03 1.97 -13.73
C LYS A 24 4.51 1.58 -13.65
N GLU A 25 4.98 1.22 -12.46
CA GLU A 25 6.40 1.04 -12.19
C GLU A 25 6.85 -0.42 -12.30
N CYS A 26 5.97 -1.38 -12.01
CA CYS A 26 6.30 -2.81 -12.06
C CYS A 26 5.63 -3.51 -13.24
N LEU A 27 4.30 -3.56 -13.30
CA LEU A 27 3.61 -4.41 -14.28
C LEU A 27 3.78 -3.92 -15.73
N ASN A 28 3.69 -2.61 -15.98
CA ASN A 28 3.77 -2.06 -17.34
C ASN A 28 5.21 -2.00 -17.88
N ARG A 29 6.23 -2.13 -17.03
CA ARG A 29 7.65 -2.07 -17.44
C ARG A 29 8.27 -3.44 -17.65
N ASN A 30 7.60 -4.51 -17.20
CA ASN A 30 8.14 -5.85 -17.23
C ASN A 30 7.25 -6.77 -18.08
N HIS A 31 7.89 -7.59 -18.92
CA HIS A 31 7.26 -8.72 -19.58
C HIS A 31 7.92 -10.00 -19.06
N TRP A 32 7.12 -10.91 -18.49
CA TRP A 32 7.62 -12.16 -17.93
C TRP A 32 7.19 -13.35 -18.78
N ASN A 33 8.10 -14.30 -18.96
CA ASN A 33 7.82 -15.55 -19.67
C ASN A 33 7.31 -16.63 -18.72
N THR A 34 7.57 -16.50 -17.41
CA THR A 34 7.13 -17.45 -16.40
C THR A 34 6.48 -16.79 -15.19
N LEU A 35 5.55 -17.50 -14.55
CA LEU A 35 4.93 -17.06 -13.29
C LEU A 35 5.93 -16.96 -12.14
N ARG A 36 7.04 -17.70 -12.20
CA ARG A 36 8.09 -17.64 -11.16
C ARG A 36 8.82 -16.30 -11.21
N GLU A 37 9.21 -15.85 -12.39
CA GLU A 37 9.84 -14.53 -12.57
C GLU A 37 8.91 -13.41 -12.10
N ALA A 38 7.63 -13.45 -12.50
CA ALA A 38 6.65 -12.47 -12.07
C ALA A 38 6.51 -12.43 -10.54
N ARG A 39 6.48 -13.59 -9.86
CA ARG A 39 6.40 -13.66 -8.40
C ARG A 39 7.61 -13.04 -7.70
N VAL A 40 8.81 -13.29 -8.22
CA VAL A 40 10.05 -12.72 -7.67
C VAL A 40 10.03 -11.21 -7.83
N VAL A 41 9.82 -10.70 -9.06
CA VAL A 41 9.84 -9.26 -9.33
C VAL A 41 8.76 -8.50 -8.57
N ILE A 42 7.54 -9.04 -8.47
CA ILE A 42 6.48 -8.42 -7.67
C ILE A 42 6.80 -8.47 -6.17
N GLY A 43 7.45 -9.54 -5.70
CA GLY A 43 7.93 -9.67 -4.32
C GLY A 43 8.97 -8.61 -3.97
N ASP A 44 9.97 -8.46 -4.83
CA ASP A 44 11.05 -7.48 -4.68
C ASP A 44 10.49 -6.05 -4.73
N PHE A 45 9.57 -5.76 -5.67
CA PHE A 45 8.89 -4.47 -5.74
C PHE A 45 8.13 -4.16 -4.45
N LYS A 46 7.45 -5.15 -3.87
CA LYS A 46 6.72 -4.98 -2.61
C LYS A 46 7.66 -4.67 -1.45
N GLU A 47 8.80 -5.34 -1.37
CA GLU A 47 9.82 -5.06 -0.35
C GLU A 47 10.38 -3.65 -0.50
N GLU A 48 10.77 -3.26 -1.72
CA GLU A 48 11.26 -1.92 -2.02
C GLU A 48 10.23 -0.83 -1.69
N HIS A 49 8.95 -1.04 -2.06
CA HIS A 49 7.89 -0.10 -1.75
C HIS A 49 7.72 0.09 -0.23
N ASN A 50 7.79 -1.00 0.54
CA ASN A 50 7.60 -0.94 1.98
C ASN A 50 8.82 -0.37 2.74
N THR A 51 10.03 -0.51 2.19
CA THR A 51 11.28 -0.17 2.90
C THR A 51 11.99 1.08 2.40
N ARG A 52 11.73 1.52 1.16
CA ARG A 52 12.45 2.64 0.53
C ARG A 52 11.55 3.82 0.14
N HIS A 53 10.26 3.59 -0.07
CA HIS A 53 9.35 4.68 -0.44
C HIS A 53 8.87 5.47 0.77
N ARG A 54 9.28 6.73 0.83
CA ARG A 54 8.82 7.68 1.84
C ARG A 54 7.52 8.32 1.39
N HIS A 55 6.49 8.27 2.24
CA HIS A 55 5.19 8.86 1.97
C HIS A 55 5.04 10.17 2.73
N SER A 56 4.68 11.26 2.03
CA SER A 56 4.40 12.55 2.68
C SER A 56 3.27 12.45 3.71
N ALA A 57 2.24 11.64 3.42
CA ALA A 57 1.15 11.35 4.34
C ALA A 57 1.59 10.63 5.64
N LEU A 58 2.73 9.92 5.61
CA LEU A 58 3.33 9.26 6.78
C LEU A 58 4.44 10.09 7.43
N GLY A 59 4.50 11.40 7.13
CA GLY A 59 5.56 12.28 7.63
C GLY A 59 6.92 12.01 6.99
N HIS A 60 6.93 11.67 5.68
CA HIS A 60 8.12 11.26 4.93
C HIS A 60 8.81 10.00 5.48
N ARG A 61 8.05 9.13 6.14
CA ARG A 61 8.50 7.80 6.56
C ARG A 61 8.08 6.74 5.55
N THR A 62 8.82 5.65 5.54
CA THR A 62 8.44 4.44 4.79
C THR A 62 7.32 3.69 5.51
N PRO A 63 6.53 2.87 4.80
CA PRO A 63 5.49 2.06 5.44
C PRO A 63 6.04 1.18 6.57
N ALA A 64 7.23 0.59 6.38
CA ALA A 64 7.89 -0.22 7.40
C ALA A 64 8.29 0.60 8.64
N GLU A 65 8.87 1.80 8.45
CA GLU A 65 9.20 2.69 9.57
C GLU A 65 7.95 3.18 10.31
N TYR A 66 6.90 3.53 9.56
CA TYR A 66 5.63 3.92 10.16
C TYR A 66 5.03 2.78 10.98
N ALA A 67 4.99 1.56 10.43
CA ALA A 67 4.51 0.37 11.13
C ALA A 67 5.33 0.04 12.39
N ALA A 68 6.66 0.19 12.34
CA ALA A 68 7.53 -0.03 13.49
C ALA A 68 7.31 0.99 14.62
N VAL A 69 6.95 2.23 14.28
CA VAL A 69 6.64 3.30 15.25
C VAL A 69 5.19 3.25 15.72
N CYS A 70 4.28 2.70 14.91
CA CYS A 70 2.88 2.51 15.24
C CYS A 70 2.73 1.49 16.37
N ARG A 71 2.73 1.97 17.61
CA ARG A 71 2.14 1.27 18.75
C ARG A 71 0.63 1.28 18.53
N CYS A 72 0.06 0.19 18.04
CA CYS A 72 -1.35 0.09 17.71
C CYS A 72 -2.27 0.45 18.89
N THR A 73 -2.69 1.72 18.98
CA THR A 73 -4.03 2.09 19.44
C THR A 73 -4.83 2.37 18.19
N HIS A 74 -5.52 1.34 17.72
CA HIS A 74 -6.46 1.43 16.62
C HIS A 74 -7.65 2.26 17.14
N THR A 75 -7.57 3.59 17.02
CA THR A 75 -8.77 4.42 17.22
C THR A 75 -9.64 4.17 16.00
N PRO A 76 -10.80 3.52 16.12
CA PRO A 76 -11.70 3.38 14.99
C PRO A 76 -12.09 4.78 14.55
N VAL A 77 -11.75 5.15 13.31
CA VAL A 77 -12.35 6.32 12.67
C VAL A 77 -13.82 5.95 12.47
N ALA A 78 -14.66 6.38 13.41
CA ALA A 78 -16.10 6.32 13.23
C ALA A 78 -16.43 7.24 12.04
N CYS A 79 -16.83 6.63 10.92
CA CYS A 79 -17.45 7.34 9.80
C CYS A 79 -18.83 7.75 10.32
N GLU A 80 -18.94 8.91 11.00
CA GLU A 80 -20.24 9.45 11.41
C GLU A 80 -20.95 9.98 10.16
N ILE A 81 -21.81 9.13 9.61
CA ILE A 81 -22.74 9.47 8.54
C ILE A 81 -23.86 10.29 9.19
N ASN A 82 -23.93 11.58 8.86
CA ASN A 82 -25.07 12.45 9.16
C ASN A 82 -26.20 12.17 8.16
#